data_AF-A0A0T9JIF6-F1
#
_entry.id   AF-A0A0T9JIF6-F1
#
_cell.length_a   1.000
_cell.length_b   1.000
_cell.length_c   1.000
_cell.angle_alpha   90.00
_cell.angle_beta   90.00
_cell.angle_gamma   90.00
#
_symmetry.space_group_name_H-M   'P 1'
#
loop_
_entity.id
_entity.type
_entity.pdbx_description
1 polymer ?
#
loop_
_entity_poly.entity_id
_entity_poly.type
_entity_poly.pdbx_seq_one_letter_code
_entity_poly.pdbx_strand_id
1 'polypeptide(L)' 'MTITLNKTVTRKRFIAGAVCPQCNALDTLALWREDQVEVVECVKCGHHQRQTDEQVNKHVRPHEQVIGIFPPE' A
#
# COMPACT_ATOMS: atom_id res chain seq x y z
N MET A 1 -27.24 -10.13 28.12
CA MET A 1 -26.81 -9.32 26.96
C MET A 1 -25.30 -9.08 27.07
N THR A 2 -24.49 -10.02 26.62
CA THR A 2 -23.02 -9.88 26.61
C THR A 2 -22.59 -9.61 25.18
N ILE A 3 -22.19 -8.37 24.92
CA ILE A 3 -21.75 -7.90 23.61
C ILE A 3 -20.33 -8.44 23.41
N THR A 4 -20.17 -9.52 22.65
CA THR A 4 -18.87 -10.07 22.27
C THR A 4 -18.25 -9.14 21.23
N LEU A 5 -17.45 -8.17 21.69
CA LEU A 5 -16.64 -7.31 20.81
C LEU A 5 -15.46 -8.12 20.27
N ASN A 6 -15.68 -8.77 19.13
CA ASN A 6 -14.64 -9.42 18.34
C ASN A 6 -13.71 -8.33 17.76
N LYS A 7 -12.74 -7.90 18.58
CA LYS A 7 -11.66 -7.01 18.17
C LYS A 7 -10.81 -7.74 17.13
N THR A 8 -11.06 -7.48 15.85
CA THR A 8 -10.28 -8.03 14.74
C THR A 8 -8.87 -7.46 14.80
N VAL A 9 -7.96 -8.18 15.47
CA VAL A 9 -6.54 -7.83 15.52
C VAL A 9 -6.01 -7.86 14.09
N THR A 10 -5.62 -6.71 13.56
CA THR A 10 -4.94 -6.59 12.27
C THR A 10 -3.64 -7.39 12.32
N ARG A 11 -3.64 -8.58 11.74
CA ARG A 11 -2.45 -9.45 11.74
C ARG A 11 -1.44 -8.93 10.73
N LYS A 12 -0.26 -8.54 11.21
CA LYS A 12 0.92 -8.34 10.36
C LYS A 12 1.35 -9.70 9.79
N ARG A 13 1.63 -9.76 8.48
CA ARG A 13 2.07 -10.95 7.74
C ARG A 13 3.51 -10.74 7.31
N PHE A 14 4.37 -11.75 7.45
CA PHE A 14 5.74 -11.68 6.92
C PHE A 14 5.79 -12.26 5.51
N ILE A 15 6.55 -11.64 4.62
CA ILE A 15 6.73 -12.09 3.23
C ILE A 15 7.95 -13.01 3.18
N ALA A 16 7.71 -14.32 3.13
CA ALA A 16 8.76 -15.32 3.00
C ALA A 16 9.41 -15.27 1.59
N GLY A 17 10.73 -15.37 1.53
CA GLY A 17 11.51 -15.33 0.28
C GLY A 17 11.71 -13.93 -0.31
N ALA A 18 11.23 -12.88 0.36
CA ALA A 18 11.43 -11.52 -0.12
C ALA A 18 12.72 -10.91 0.44
N VAL A 19 13.52 -10.35 -0.46
CA VAL A 19 14.75 -9.64 -0.14
C VAL A 19 14.44 -8.15 -0.07
N CYS A 20 14.81 -7.50 1.03
CA CYS A 20 14.73 -6.04 1.10
C CYS A 20 15.73 -5.41 0.10
N PRO A 21 15.30 -4.53 -0.83
CA PRO A 21 16.20 -3.91 -1.79
C PRO A 21 17.19 -2.91 -1.16
N GLN A 22 16.91 -2.46 0.08
CA GLN A 22 17.76 -1.46 0.75
C GLN A 22 18.88 -2.09 1.60
N CYS A 23 18.62 -3.25 2.22
CA CYS A 23 19.58 -3.90 3.12
C CYS A 23 19.93 -5.35 2.73
N ASN A 24 19.39 -5.85 1.61
CA ASN A 24 19.59 -7.21 1.10
C ASN A 24 19.23 -8.34 2.08
N ALA A 25 18.44 -8.04 3.11
CA ALA A 25 18.03 -9.02 4.10
C ALA A 25 16.83 -9.84 3.62
N LEU A 26 16.97 -11.17 3.69
CA LEU A 26 15.92 -12.15 3.42
C LEU A 26 14.90 -12.18 4.57
N ASP A 27 13.62 -12.36 4.23
CA ASP A 27 12.52 -12.60 5.18
C ASP A 27 12.28 -11.47 6.20
N THR A 28 12.62 -10.23 5.83
CA THR A 28 12.51 -9.06 6.72
C THR A 28 11.33 -8.14 6.41
N LEU A 29 10.54 -8.44 5.38
CA LEU A 29 9.41 -7.60 4.98
C LEU A 29 8.13 -8.03 5.71
N ALA A 30 7.55 -7.12 6.46
CA ALA A 30 6.27 -7.23 7.14
C ALA A 30 5.19 -6.44 6.37
N LEU A 31 4.12 -7.11 5.98
CA LEU A 31 2.95 -6.57 5.30
C LEU A 31 1.77 -6.52 6.27
N TRP A 32 1.07 -5.40 6.33
CA TRP A 32 -0.23 -5.31 7.00
C TRP A 32 -1.19 -4.39 6.26
N ARG A 33 -2.46 -4.44 6.66
CA ARG A 33 -3.51 -3.60 6.09
C ARG A 33 -4.01 -2.62 7.14
N GLU A 34 -3.83 -1.34 6.90
CA GLU A 34 -4.31 -0.25 7.76
C GLU A 34 -5.27 0.61 6.94
N ASP A 35 -6.52 0.76 7.38
CA ASP A 35 -7.52 1.62 6.72
C ASP A 35 -7.66 1.38 5.20
N GLN A 36 -7.76 0.09 4.80
CA GLN A 36 -7.78 -0.36 3.40
C GLN A 36 -6.48 -0.14 2.60
N VAL A 37 -5.44 0.40 3.22
CA VAL A 37 -4.11 0.57 2.63
C VAL A 37 -3.21 -0.60 3.00
N GLU A 38 -2.56 -1.18 2.00
CA GLU A 38 -1.52 -2.21 2.19
C GLU A 38 -0.17 -1.53 2.43
N VAL A 39 0.42 -1.81 3.59
CA VAL A 39 1.69 -1.24 4.04
C VAL A 39 2.71 -2.36 4.15
N VAL A 40 3.85 -2.21 3.49
CA VAL A 40 5.00 -3.11 3.59
C VAL A 40 6.12 -2.38 4.30
N GLU A 41 6.71 -2.98 5.33
CA GLU A 41 7.84 -2.42 6.09
C GLU A 41 8.95 -3.46 6.25
N CYS A 42 10.20 -3.05 6.08
CA CYS A 42 11.35 -3.86 6.43
C CYS A 42 11.68 -3.68 7.92
N VAL A 43 11.62 -4.77 8.70
CA VAL A 43 11.94 -4.75 10.14
C VAL A 43 13.43 -4.55 10.44
N LYS A 44 14.31 -4.68 9.44
CA LYS A 44 15.76 -4.51 9.60
C LYS A 44 16.26 -3.09 9.34
N CYS A 45 15.80 -2.44 8.27
CA CYS A 45 16.24 -1.09 7.91
C CYS A 45 15.18 -0.01 8.19
N GLY A 46 13.94 -0.39 8.52
CA GLY A 46 12.84 0.56 8.76
C GLY A 46 12.22 1.15 7.48
N HIS A 47 12.65 0.69 6.30
CA HIS A 47 12.08 1.14 5.03
C HIS A 47 10.64 0.65 4.89
N HIS A 48 9.68 1.56 4.73
CA HIS A 48 8.29 1.21 4.49
C HIS A 48 7.76 1.81 3.20
N GLN A 49 6.89 1.07 2.53
CA GLN A 49 6.22 1.46 1.29
C GLN A 49 4.72 1.29 1.50
N ARG A 50 3.96 2.33 1.15
CA ARG A 50 2.50 2.33 1.20
C ARG A 50 2.00 2.17 -0.24
N GLN A 51 1.31 1.08 -0.53
CA GLN A 51 0.95 0.73 -1.90
C GLN A 51 -0.12 1.65 -2.53
N THR A 52 -0.73 2.54 -1.75
CA THR A 52 -1.73 3.52 -2.23
C THR A 52 -1.14 4.56 -3.16
N ASP A 53 0.13 4.94 -2.98
CA ASP A 53 0.74 6.05 -3.73
C ASP A 53 1.12 5.63 -5.17
N GLU A 54 1.53 4.37 -5.35
CA GLU A 54 1.98 3.86 -6.67
C GLU A 54 0.84 3.62 -7.66
N GLN A 55 -0.36 3.25 -7.18
CA GLN A 55 -1.51 3.03 -8.08
C GLN A 55 -2.11 4.36 -8.59
N VAL A 56 -1.96 5.45 -7.84
CA VAL A 56 -2.47 6.77 -8.26
C VAL A 56 -1.56 7.40 -9.31
N ASN A 57 -0.24 7.19 -9.24
CA ASN A 57 0.69 7.80 -10.19
C ASN A 57 0.71 7.09 -11.57
N LYS A 58 0.39 5.79 -11.63
CA LYS A 58 0.36 5.05 -12.90
C LYS A 58 -0.89 5.27 -13.76
N HIS A 59 -1.96 5.89 -13.24
CA HIS A 59 -3.16 6.16 -14.04
C HIS A 59 -3.25 7.60 -14.57
N VAL A 60 -2.31 8.49 -14.22
CA VAL A 60 -2.20 9.80 -14.87
C VAL A 60 -1.47 9.60 -16.19
N ARG A 61 -2.21 9.24 -17.24
CA ARG A 61 -1.71 9.32 -18.61
C ARG A 61 -1.40 10.81 -18.87
N PRO A 62 -0.13 11.22 -19.09
CA PRO A 62 0.20 12.63 -19.28
C PRO A 62 -0.36 13.25 -20.59
N HIS A 63 -1.07 12.47 -21.42
CA HIS A 63 -1.49 12.86 -22.77
C HIS A 63 -3.01 12.94 -22.99
N GLU A 64 -3.84 12.83 -21.95
CA GLU A 64 -5.29 13.05 -22.10
C GLU A 64 -5.73 14.35 -21.44
N GLN A 65 -5.04 15.43 -21.78
CA GLN A 65 -5.53 16.79 -21.54
C GLN A 65 -6.44 17.20 -22.71
N VAL A 66 -7.60 16.56 -22.81
CA VAL A 66 -8.72 17.07 -23.62
C VAL A 66 -9.90 17.24 -22.68
N ILE A 67 -9.85 18.30 -21.87
CA ILE A 67 -11.06 18.86 -21.29
C ILE A 67 -11.78 19.50 -22.48
N GLY A 68 -12.74 18.77 -23.05
CA GLY A 68 -13.61 19.27 -24.09
C GLY A 68 -14.32 20.51 -23.60
N ILE A 69 -13.86 21.68 -24.06
CA ILE A 69 -14.64 22.91 -23.98
C ILE A 69 -15.81 22.68 -24.92
N PHE A 70 -16.97 22.32 -24.36
CA PHE A 70 -18.24 22.34 -25.07
C PHE A 70 -18.54 23.79 -25.46
N PRO A 71 -18.54 24.15 -26.76
CA PRO A 71 -19.08 25.44 -27.16
C PRO A 71 -20.60 25.41 -26.92
N PRO A 72 -21.17 26.33 -26.12
CA PRO A 72 -22.58 26.65 -26.22
C PRO A 72 -22.79 27.53 -27.47
N GLU A 73 -23.98 27.44 -28.09
CA GLU A 73 -24.43 28.29 -29.19
C GLU A 73 -24.21 29.80 -28.94
#